data_AF-A0A955RHP0-F1
#
_entry.id   AF-A0A955RHP0-F1
#
_cell.length_a   1.000
_cell.length_b   1.000
_cell.length_c   1.000
_cell.angle_alpha   90.00
_cell.angle_beta   90.00
_cell.angle_gamma   90.00
#
_symmetry.space_group_name_H-M   'P 1'
#
loop_
_entity.id
_entity.type
_entity.pdbx_description
1 polymer ?
#
loop_
_entity_poly.entity_id
_entity_poly.type
_entity_poly.pdbx_seq_one_letter_code
_entity_poly.pdbx_strand_id
1 'polypeptide(L)'
;MWILTALTACIADVPVDTTFSAAAGDVERGRYLAEHVANCLMCHSQRDWERLGAPNTDGVLGAGSNATARVEAFPEGTVLWSRNITSDPETGLGAWTDGEIARAITAGLSRDGSPLFLNMPYDQFGQLSNADLVDLVAWVRALPPVRHEIPERVLPLPLNLVVRTMPMAPAAAASTPTSGPERGAYLANVASCVWCHSPIDSNQTVIPGQEMSGGHEWVMPNGGTVRSANLTSHATGLGGWSEQAFVARFKGLDVQAMHETPIPPGGFTTLMPWGSFAGLEEDDLRAIWAWLRTVPPVENTVVKWSP
;
A
#
# COMPACT_ATOMS: atom_id res chain seq x y z
N MET A 1 -26.28 -12.15 19.20
CA MET A 1 -26.01 -11.76 20.60
C MET A 1 -24.64 -12.26 21.00
N TRP A 2 -23.60 -11.60 20.50
CA TRP A 2 -22.21 -11.77 20.91
C TRP A 2 -21.72 -10.36 21.24
N ILE A 3 -22.19 -9.87 22.39
CA ILE A 3 -21.81 -8.60 22.98
C ILE A 3 -21.07 -8.97 24.26
N LEU A 4 -19.90 -8.37 24.48
CA LEU A 4 -19.12 -8.34 25.72
C LEU A 4 -18.35 -9.61 26.12
N THR A 5 -17.12 -9.77 25.60
CA THR A 5 -15.93 -10.18 26.38
C THR A 5 -14.66 -10.00 25.56
N ALA A 6 -14.34 -8.74 25.27
CA ALA A 6 -13.01 -8.29 24.83
C ALA A 6 -12.98 -6.76 24.93
N LEU A 7 -13.04 -6.22 26.16
CA LEU A 7 -12.45 -4.91 26.44
C LEU A 7 -10.92 -5.12 26.39
N THR A 8 -10.40 -5.42 25.21
CA THR A 8 -8.97 -5.56 24.94
C THR A 8 -8.47 -4.15 24.71
N ALA A 9 -7.75 -3.61 25.69
CA ALA A 9 -6.99 -2.35 25.72
C ALA A 9 -7.42 -1.26 24.71
N CYS A 10 -7.92 -0.12 25.19
CA CYS A 10 -7.96 1.10 24.39
C CYS A 10 -6.60 1.32 23.72
N ILE A 11 -6.59 1.32 22.38
CA ILE A 11 -5.42 1.10 21.55
C ILE A 11 -4.56 2.39 21.36
N ALA A 12 -4.78 3.37 22.24
CA ALA A 12 -4.01 4.61 22.30
C ALA A 12 -2.63 4.46 22.98
N ASP A 13 -2.29 3.25 23.44
CA ASP A 13 -1.15 2.99 24.32
C ASP A 13 0.01 2.24 23.65
N VAL A 14 0.13 2.21 22.32
CA VAL A 14 1.36 1.67 21.68
C VAL A 14 2.52 2.65 21.96
N PRO A 15 3.47 2.33 22.85
CA PRO A 15 4.53 3.26 23.19
C PRO A 15 5.50 3.42 22.02
N VAL A 16 6.18 4.56 21.97
CA VAL A 16 7.35 4.70 21.10
C VAL A 16 8.45 3.80 21.64
N ASP A 17 8.99 2.92 20.80
CA ASP A 17 10.24 2.23 21.12
C ASP A 17 11.41 3.20 20.96
N THR A 18 11.88 3.74 22.09
CA THR A 18 13.00 4.69 22.13
C THR A 18 14.36 4.03 21.85
N THR A 19 14.41 2.71 21.79
CA THR A 19 15.62 1.93 21.47
C THR A 19 15.69 1.53 20.00
N PHE A 20 14.58 1.62 19.27
CA PHE A 20 14.57 1.38 17.83
C PHE A 20 15.48 2.39 17.11
N SER A 21 16.38 1.88 16.26
CA SER A 21 17.34 2.68 15.52
C SER A 21 17.49 2.15 14.10
N ALA A 22 17.41 3.05 13.13
CA ALA A 22 17.62 2.76 11.72
C ALA A 22 19.09 2.87 11.30
N ALA A 23 20.00 3.16 12.23
CA ALA A 23 21.41 3.42 11.93
C ALA A 23 22.14 2.23 11.29
N ALA A 24 21.67 1.00 11.55
CA ALA A 24 22.21 -0.22 10.96
C ALA A 24 21.46 -0.67 9.69
N GLY A 25 20.47 0.10 9.22
CA GLY A 25 19.65 -0.26 8.06
C GLY A 25 20.36 -0.05 6.74
N ASP A 26 20.01 -0.88 5.77
CA ASP A 26 20.42 -0.78 4.38
C ASP A 26 19.43 0.10 3.60
N VAL A 27 19.89 1.30 3.22
CA VAL A 27 19.09 2.29 2.49
C VAL A 27 18.64 1.76 1.11
N GLU A 28 19.45 0.96 0.42
CA GLU A 28 19.09 0.43 -0.89
C GLU A 28 18.04 -0.67 -0.78
N ARG A 29 18.15 -1.53 0.24
CA ARG A 29 17.10 -2.49 0.56
C ARG A 29 15.80 -1.79 0.97
N GLY A 30 15.90 -0.75 1.80
CA GLY A 30 14.76 0.10 2.17
C GLY A 30 14.11 0.76 0.97
N ARG A 31 14.91 1.26 0.02
CA ARG A 31 14.44 1.82 -1.25
C ARG A 31 13.68 0.79 -2.06
N TYR A 32 14.25 -0.40 -2.23
CA TYR A 32 13.59 -1.50 -2.94
C TYR A 32 12.22 -1.83 -2.34
N LEU A 33 12.15 -1.97 -1.01
CA LEU A 33 10.89 -2.23 -0.30
C LEU A 33 9.90 -1.09 -0.50
N ALA A 34 10.32 0.16 -0.31
CA ALA A 34 9.44 1.32 -0.40
C ALA A 34 8.90 1.56 -1.80
N GLU A 35 9.77 1.45 -2.82
CA GLU A 35 9.45 1.80 -4.21
C GLU A 35 8.76 0.65 -4.95
N HIS A 36 9.11 -0.61 -4.65
CA HIS A 36 8.68 -1.76 -5.45
C HIS A 36 7.78 -2.75 -4.71
N VAL A 37 7.76 -2.76 -3.37
CA VAL A 37 6.91 -3.69 -2.59
C VAL A 37 5.76 -2.95 -1.91
N ALA A 38 6.09 -2.06 -0.97
CA ALA A 38 5.15 -1.30 -0.16
C ALA A 38 4.52 -0.10 -0.89
N ASN A 39 5.08 0.30 -2.03
CA ASN A 39 4.56 1.38 -2.88
C ASN A 39 4.37 2.73 -2.13
N CYS A 40 5.26 3.08 -1.20
CA CYS A 40 5.14 4.27 -0.36
C CYS A 40 4.96 5.54 -1.20
N LEU A 41 5.73 5.67 -2.29
CA LEU A 41 5.72 6.84 -3.16
C LEU A 41 4.44 6.99 -3.98
N MET A 42 3.61 5.93 -4.10
CA MET A 42 2.34 6.00 -4.82
C MET A 42 1.36 6.99 -4.16
N CYS A 43 1.36 7.03 -2.83
CA CYS A 43 0.52 7.94 -2.06
C CYS A 43 1.30 9.15 -1.57
N HIS A 44 2.55 8.96 -1.14
CA HIS A 44 3.36 10.03 -0.55
C HIS A 44 4.06 10.94 -1.58
N SER A 45 3.66 10.92 -2.85
CA SER A 45 4.16 11.85 -3.87
C SER A 45 3.01 12.46 -4.66
N GLN A 46 3.29 13.56 -5.35
CA GLN A 46 2.36 14.12 -6.33
C GLN A 46 2.30 13.22 -7.58
N ARG A 47 1.09 13.06 -8.14
CA ARG A 47 0.79 12.09 -9.21
C ARG A 47 0.15 12.79 -10.39
N ASP A 48 0.52 12.38 -11.60
CA ASP A 48 -0.07 12.85 -12.86
C ASP A 48 -1.18 11.91 -13.33
N TRP A 49 -2.41 12.18 -12.91
CA TRP A 49 -3.58 11.35 -13.25
C TRP A 49 -4.03 11.46 -14.71
N GLU A 50 -3.43 12.34 -15.50
CA GLU A 50 -3.70 12.46 -16.94
C GLU A 50 -2.86 11.47 -17.77
N ARG A 51 -1.93 10.75 -17.14
CA ARG A 51 -1.09 9.74 -17.80
C ARG A 51 -1.30 8.33 -17.24
N LEU A 52 -1.10 7.32 -18.08
CA LEU A 52 -1.32 5.93 -17.71
C LEU A 52 -0.38 5.48 -16.59
N GLY A 53 -0.94 4.83 -15.57
CA GLY A 53 -0.21 4.43 -14.36
C GLY A 53 -0.01 5.57 -13.35
N ALA A 54 -0.48 6.78 -13.67
CA ALA A 54 -0.38 7.99 -12.88
C ALA A 54 1.03 8.23 -12.32
N PRO A 55 2.06 8.42 -13.14
CA PRO A 55 3.43 8.56 -12.66
C PRO A 55 3.58 9.67 -11.62
N ASN A 56 4.61 9.56 -10.78
CA ASN A 56 4.97 10.66 -9.89
C ASN A 56 5.40 11.87 -10.74
N THR A 57 4.95 13.06 -10.38
CA THR A 57 5.40 14.29 -11.07
C THR A 57 6.82 14.64 -10.65
N ASP A 58 7.62 15.15 -11.57
CA ASP A 58 9.03 15.42 -11.33
C ASP A 58 9.26 16.43 -10.19
N GLY A 59 10.14 16.05 -9.25
CA GLY A 59 10.82 16.98 -8.34
C GLY A 59 10.47 16.90 -6.85
N VAL A 60 9.47 16.11 -6.43
CA VAL A 60 9.03 16.10 -5.02
C VAL A 60 8.59 14.72 -4.52
N LEU A 61 9.48 13.72 -4.65
CA LEU A 61 9.22 12.36 -4.15
C LEU A 61 9.10 12.37 -2.62
N GLY A 62 8.06 11.71 -2.11
CA GLY A 62 7.85 11.60 -0.66
C GLY A 62 7.28 12.86 0.00
N ALA A 63 7.07 13.95 -0.74
CA ALA A 63 6.62 15.22 -0.16
C ALA A 63 5.09 15.30 0.10
N GLY A 64 4.37 14.19 -0.02
CA GLY A 64 2.92 14.11 0.16
C GLY A 64 2.12 14.33 -1.12
N SER A 65 0.81 14.07 -1.05
CA SER A 65 -0.09 14.16 -2.21
C SER A 65 -0.58 15.59 -2.45
N ASN A 66 -0.82 15.94 -3.72
CA ASN A 66 -1.51 17.17 -4.14
C ASN A 66 -3.03 17.00 -4.22
N ALA A 67 -3.52 15.76 -4.20
CA ALA A 67 -4.93 15.44 -4.32
C ALA A 67 -5.51 15.02 -2.96
N THR A 68 -6.72 15.49 -2.70
CA THR A 68 -7.59 14.88 -1.70
C THR A 68 -7.88 13.47 -2.17
N ALA A 69 -7.60 12.47 -1.33
CA ALA A 69 -8.22 11.18 -1.54
C ALA A 69 -9.70 11.37 -1.14
N ARG A 70 -10.53 11.85 -2.07
CA ARG A 70 -11.99 11.77 -1.94
C ARG A 70 -12.34 10.31 -2.20
N VAL A 71 -11.98 9.46 -1.23
CA VAL A 71 -12.27 8.03 -1.32
C VAL A 71 -13.79 7.93 -1.18
N GLU A 72 -14.46 7.48 -2.22
CA GLU A 72 -15.91 7.30 -2.24
C GLU A 72 -16.40 6.40 -1.09
N ALA A 73 -15.49 5.61 -0.50
CA ALA A 73 -15.72 4.81 0.69
C ALA A 73 -15.87 5.62 2.00
N PHE A 74 -15.51 6.91 2.03
CA PHE A 74 -15.66 7.73 3.23
C PHE A 74 -16.91 8.62 3.18
N PRO A 75 -17.51 8.94 4.36
CA PRO A 75 -18.62 9.86 4.46
C PRO A 75 -18.35 11.19 3.76
N GLU A 76 -19.41 11.79 3.20
CA GLU A 76 -19.35 13.10 2.57
C GLU A 76 -18.71 14.14 3.51
N GLY A 77 -17.83 14.97 2.96
CA GLY A 77 -17.06 15.97 3.73
C GLY A 77 -15.76 15.44 4.34
N THR A 78 -15.45 14.15 4.18
CA THR A 78 -14.13 13.61 4.53
C THR A 78 -13.07 14.13 3.56
N VAL A 79 -11.99 14.69 4.11
CA VAL A 79 -10.83 15.18 3.36
C VAL A 79 -9.58 14.59 3.97
N LEU A 80 -8.83 13.84 3.17
CA LEU A 80 -7.60 13.20 3.60
C LEU A 80 -6.46 13.50 2.63
N TRP A 81 -5.26 13.60 3.20
CA TRP A 81 -4.02 13.87 2.48
C TRP A 81 -2.94 12.89 2.89
N SER A 82 -2.11 12.47 1.94
CA SER A 82 -0.88 11.74 2.27
C SER A 82 0.18 12.72 2.75
N ARG A 83 0.82 12.39 3.88
CA ARG A 83 1.77 13.27 4.56
C ARG A 83 3.10 13.36 3.83
N ASN A 84 3.85 14.42 4.09
CA ASN A 84 5.24 14.54 3.69
C ASN A 84 6.10 13.62 4.57
N ILE A 85 6.77 12.64 3.95
CA ILE A 85 7.66 11.67 4.61
C ILE A 85 9.14 11.98 4.43
N THR A 86 9.47 13.11 3.78
CA THR A 86 10.88 13.50 3.57
C THR A 86 11.58 13.84 4.88
N SER A 87 12.91 13.97 4.84
CA SER A 87 13.73 14.36 6.00
C SER A 87 13.62 15.84 6.39
N ASP A 88 12.67 16.60 5.83
CA ASP A 88 12.42 17.99 6.21
C ASP A 88 12.04 18.08 7.71
N PRO A 89 12.71 18.93 8.51
CA PRO A 89 12.53 18.96 9.96
C PRO A 89 11.23 19.66 10.41
N GLU A 90 10.64 20.51 9.57
CA GLU A 90 9.45 21.30 9.94
C GLU A 90 8.15 20.65 9.45
N THR A 91 8.15 20.20 8.20
CA THR A 91 6.96 19.72 7.50
C THR A 91 7.00 18.22 7.19
N GLY A 92 8.16 17.58 7.32
CA GLY A 92 8.37 16.15 7.11
C GLY A 92 8.64 15.38 8.41
N LEU A 93 9.46 14.32 8.29
CA LEU A 93 9.83 13.40 9.38
C LEU A 93 11.23 13.68 9.97
N GLY A 94 11.91 14.75 9.54
CA GLY A 94 13.28 15.04 9.97
C GLY A 94 13.45 15.16 11.49
N ALA A 95 12.45 15.71 12.18
CA ALA A 95 12.46 15.88 13.64
C ALA A 95 11.87 14.69 14.42
N TRP A 96 11.34 13.67 13.74
CA TRP A 96 10.82 12.46 14.38
C TRP A 96 11.98 11.56 14.77
N THR A 97 11.82 10.70 15.78
CA THR A 97 12.74 9.62 16.12
C THR A 97 12.49 8.39 15.26
N ASP A 98 13.45 7.47 15.16
CA ASP A 98 13.27 6.25 14.34
C ASP A 98 12.12 5.40 14.88
N GLY A 99 11.97 5.29 16.21
CA GLY A 99 10.85 4.61 16.85
C GLY A 99 9.50 5.27 16.58
N GLU A 100 9.43 6.61 16.49
CA GLU A 100 8.20 7.32 16.11
C GLU A 100 7.82 7.01 14.65
N ILE A 101 8.79 6.97 13.73
CA ILE A 101 8.55 6.61 12.32
C ILE A 101 8.14 5.14 12.20
N ALA A 102 8.85 4.23 12.88
CA ALA A 102 8.51 2.81 12.90
C ALA A 102 7.09 2.57 13.43
N ARG A 103 6.69 3.26 14.49
CA ARG A 103 5.33 3.20 15.03
C ARG A 103 4.29 3.77 14.07
N ALA A 104 4.61 4.86 13.37
CA ALA A 104 3.72 5.41 12.35
C ALA A 104 3.46 4.42 11.22
N ILE A 105 4.51 3.72 10.76
CA ILE A 105 4.42 2.71 9.69
C ILE A 105 3.62 1.48 10.13
N THR A 106 3.86 0.99 11.34
CA THR A 106 3.36 -0.33 11.79
C THR A 106 2.06 -0.28 12.60
N ALA A 107 1.75 0.85 13.23
CA ALA A 107 0.58 1.01 14.10
C ALA A 107 -0.35 2.14 13.66
N GLY A 108 0.05 2.95 12.67
CA GLY A 108 -0.75 4.08 12.22
C GLY A 108 -0.94 5.16 13.27
N LEU A 109 0.09 5.42 14.08
CA LEU A 109 0.07 6.45 15.12
C LEU A 109 1.08 7.55 14.84
N SER A 110 0.62 8.79 14.92
CA SER A 110 1.43 9.99 14.81
C SER A 110 2.40 10.11 16.00
N ARG A 111 3.32 11.06 15.93
CA ARG A 111 4.24 11.41 17.01
C ARG A 111 3.50 11.69 18.34
N ASP A 112 2.39 12.40 18.27
CA ASP A 112 1.55 12.74 19.43
C ASP A 112 0.58 11.62 19.85
N GLY A 113 0.63 10.45 19.19
CA GLY A 113 -0.25 9.32 19.45
C GLY A 113 -1.63 9.45 18.80
N SER A 114 -1.88 10.48 18.00
CA SER A 114 -3.12 10.56 17.22
C SER A 114 -3.11 9.54 16.07
N PRO A 115 -4.24 8.89 15.75
CA PRO A 115 -4.33 7.97 14.61
C PRO A 115 -4.03 8.67 13.29
N LEU A 116 -3.26 8.04 12.41
CA LEU A 116 -2.88 8.55 11.10
C LEU A 116 -3.96 8.29 10.02
N PHE A 117 -3.62 8.57 8.77
CA PHE A 117 -4.46 8.44 7.60
C PHE A 117 -5.08 7.03 7.51
N LEU A 118 -6.40 6.97 7.38
CA LEU A 118 -7.20 5.74 7.52
C LEU A 118 -6.92 4.65 6.47
N ASN A 119 -6.28 5.00 5.35
CA ASN A 119 -6.15 4.12 4.19
C ASN A 119 -4.69 3.72 3.89
N MET A 120 -3.78 3.92 4.83
CA MET A 120 -2.43 3.31 4.76
C MET A 120 -2.52 1.92 5.41
N PRO A 121 -1.93 0.87 4.81
CA PRO A 121 -2.14 -0.52 5.21
C PRO A 121 -1.31 -0.91 6.44
N TYR A 122 -1.60 -0.29 7.59
CA TYR A 122 -0.86 -0.53 8.84
C TYR A 122 -0.94 -1.98 9.32
N ASP A 123 -2.05 -2.68 9.08
CA ASP A 123 -2.20 -4.09 9.46
C ASP A 123 -1.22 -5.00 8.71
N GLN A 124 -0.93 -4.65 7.45
CA GLN A 124 0.05 -5.35 6.63
C GLN A 124 1.46 -4.94 7.00
N PHE A 125 1.72 -3.64 7.20
CA PHE A 125 3.03 -3.14 7.61
C PHE A 125 3.41 -3.54 9.03
N GLY A 126 2.45 -3.73 9.93
CA GLY A 126 2.66 -4.27 11.27
C GLY A 126 3.13 -5.72 11.29
N GLN A 127 3.12 -6.40 10.14
CA GLN A 127 3.69 -7.74 9.95
C GLN A 127 5.05 -7.71 9.24
N LEU A 128 5.62 -6.53 8.98
CA LEU A 128 6.99 -6.43 8.48
C LEU A 128 7.95 -7.09 9.47
N SER A 129 9.00 -7.69 8.93
CA SER A 129 10.12 -8.12 9.74
C SER A 129 10.87 -6.91 10.31
N ASN A 130 11.46 -7.06 11.50
CA ASN A 130 12.24 -5.97 12.09
C ASN A 130 13.40 -5.52 11.19
N ALA A 131 14.02 -6.45 10.45
CA ALA A 131 15.11 -6.13 9.52
C ALA A 131 14.61 -5.22 8.38
N ASP A 132 13.54 -5.63 7.68
CA ASP A 132 12.98 -4.81 6.60
C ASP A 132 12.41 -3.47 7.12
N LEU A 133 11.89 -3.42 8.36
CA LEU A 133 11.43 -2.16 8.96
C LEU A 133 12.59 -1.20 9.25
N VAL A 134 13.72 -1.70 9.76
CA VAL A 134 14.95 -0.92 9.97
C VAL A 134 15.46 -0.36 8.64
N ASP A 135 15.50 -1.18 7.59
CA ASP A 135 15.91 -0.76 6.24
C ASP A 135 14.94 0.29 5.67
N LEU A 136 13.63 0.08 5.82
CA LEU A 136 12.60 1.00 5.35
C LEU A 136 12.71 2.37 6.04
N VAL A 137 12.91 2.40 7.37
CA VAL A 137 13.12 3.66 8.10
C VAL A 137 14.44 4.32 7.69
N ALA A 138 15.51 3.55 7.44
CA ALA A 138 16.77 4.09 6.94
C ALA A 138 16.59 4.78 5.58
N TRP A 139 15.80 4.20 4.68
CA TRP A 139 15.45 4.85 3.41
C TRP A 139 14.61 6.12 3.60
N VAL A 140 13.61 6.11 4.49
CA VAL A 140 12.82 7.32 4.80
C VAL A 140 13.72 8.44 5.30
N ARG A 141 14.73 8.13 6.13
CA ARG A 141 15.74 9.11 6.59
C ARG A 141 16.60 9.65 5.46
N ALA A 142 16.89 8.84 4.46
CA ALA A 142 17.72 9.20 3.32
C ALA A 142 16.99 10.05 2.28
N LEU A 143 15.65 10.16 2.33
CA LEU A 143 14.89 11.01 1.42
C LEU A 143 15.36 12.47 1.51
N PRO A 144 15.64 13.14 0.37
CA PRO A 144 15.99 14.56 0.36
C PRO A 144 14.91 15.40 1.03
N PRO A 145 15.27 16.39 1.86
CA PRO A 145 14.29 17.22 2.55
C PRO A 145 13.53 18.08 1.53
N VAL A 146 12.20 18.05 1.60
CA VAL A 146 11.35 18.97 0.86
C VAL A 146 10.39 19.62 1.84
N ARG A 147 10.48 20.95 1.95
CA ARG A 147 9.51 21.73 2.70
C ARG A 147 8.18 21.79 1.94
N HIS A 148 7.18 21.07 2.44
CA HIS A 148 5.84 21.06 1.89
C HIS A 148 4.83 20.81 3.01
N GLU A 149 4.09 21.85 3.36
CA GLU A 149 3.05 21.77 4.39
C GLU A 149 1.79 21.15 3.81
N ILE A 150 1.45 19.96 4.28
CA ILE A 150 0.23 19.26 3.91
C ILE A 150 -0.91 19.74 4.80
N PRO A 151 -2.03 20.21 4.23
CA PRO A 151 -3.17 20.67 5.01
C PRO A 151 -3.68 19.61 5.99
N GLU A 152 -4.33 20.08 7.05
CA GLU A 152 -4.98 19.18 8.01
C GLU A 152 -6.11 18.37 7.36
N ARG A 153 -6.28 17.15 7.85
CA ARG A 153 -7.40 16.29 7.43
C ARG A 153 -8.71 16.78 8.03
N VAL A 154 -9.81 16.50 7.34
CA VAL A 154 -11.17 16.71 7.85
C VAL A 154 -11.84 15.35 7.99
N LEU A 155 -12.25 15.03 9.21
CA LEU A 155 -13.05 13.85 9.53
C LEU A 155 -14.39 14.32 10.10
N PRO A 156 -15.52 14.18 9.37
CA PRO A 156 -16.82 14.52 9.90
C PRO A 156 -17.21 13.57 11.05
N LEU A 157 -18.17 13.98 11.89
CA LEU A 157 -18.79 13.06 12.84
C LEU A 157 -19.61 11.98 12.08
N PRO A 158 -19.61 10.72 12.53
CA PRO A 158 -18.89 10.19 13.70
C PRO A 158 -17.46 9.69 13.39
N LEU A 159 -16.97 9.82 12.16
CA LEU A 159 -15.68 9.24 11.72
C LEU A 159 -14.49 9.73 12.55
N ASN A 160 -14.49 10.99 13.00
CA ASN A 160 -13.46 11.53 13.90
C ASN A 160 -13.37 10.84 15.27
N LEU A 161 -14.43 10.13 15.70
CA LEU A 161 -14.45 9.31 16.90
C LEU A 161 -14.05 7.87 16.57
N VAL A 162 -14.60 7.31 15.49
CA VAL A 162 -14.31 5.92 15.07
C VAL A 162 -12.84 5.73 14.74
N VAL A 163 -12.19 6.71 14.08
CA VAL A 163 -10.76 6.62 13.75
C VAL A 163 -9.87 6.44 14.98
N ARG A 164 -10.32 6.85 16.17
CA ARG A 164 -9.56 6.70 17.43
C ARG A 164 -9.54 5.27 17.94
N THR A 165 -10.37 4.39 17.40
CA THR A 165 -10.43 2.98 17.75
C THR A 165 -9.79 2.06 16.71
N MET A 166 -9.25 2.62 15.62
CA MET A 166 -8.69 1.86 14.51
C MET A 166 -7.20 1.49 14.63
N PRO A 167 -6.31 2.32 15.21
CA PRO A 167 -4.94 1.88 15.44
C PRO A 167 -4.93 0.54 16.15
N MET A 168 -4.04 -0.35 15.74
CA MET A 168 -3.82 -1.65 16.38
C MET A 168 -2.39 -1.73 16.86
N ALA A 169 -2.15 -2.42 17.97
CA ALA A 169 -0.79 -2.82 18.30
C ALA A 169 -0.25 -3.66 17.12
N PRO A 170 0.98 -3.41 16.64
CA PRO A 170 1.55 -4.20 15.57
C PRO A 170 1.49 -5.68 15.93
N ALA A 171 1.24 -6.52 14.93
CA ALA A 171 1.42 -7.96 15.11
C ALA A 171 2.88 -8.24 15.54
N ALA A 172 3.14 -9.43 16.08
CA ALA A 172 4.52 -9.85 16.29
C ALA A 172 5.26 -9.77 14.94
N ALA A 173 6.42 -9.11 14.93
CA ALA A 173 7.22 -8.94 13.73
C ALA A 173 7.46 -10.31 13.08
N ALA A 174 7.19 -10.40 11.78
CA ALA A 174 7.42 -11.63 11.05
C ALA A 174 8.93 -11.96 10.99
N SER A 175 9.26 -13.22 10.78
CA SER A 175 10.56 -13.55 10.19
C SER A 175 10.63 -12.96 8.78
N THR A 176 11.83 -12.83 8.20
CA THR A 176 12.00 -12.44 6.78
C THR A 176 12.23 -13.71 5.97
N PRO A 177 11.20 -14.35 5.36
CA PRO A 177 11.44 -15.50 4.51
C PRO A 177 12.28 -15.08 3.31
N THR A 178 13.30 -15.89 2.99
CA THR A 178 14.27 -15.54 1.95
C THR A 178 14.00 -16.21 0.62
N SER A 179 13.09 -17.18 0.53
CA SER A 179 12.70 -17.85 -0.72
C SER A 179 11.35 -18.56 -0.58
N GLY A 180 10.88 -19.16 -1.68
CA GLY A 180 9.71 -20.03 -1.69
C GLY A 180 8.37 -19.30 -1.54
N PRO A 181 7.26 -20.05 -1.39
CA PRO A 181 5.93 -19.47 -1.24
C PRO A 181 5.77 -18.64 0.04
N GLU A 182 6.57 -18.87 1.09
CA GLU A 182 6.56 -18.05 2.31
C GLU A 182 7.06 -16.63 2.03
N ARG A 183 8.12 -16.48 1.21
CA ARG A 183 8.58 -15.16 0.76
C ARG A 183 7.55 -14.49 -0.14
N GLY A 184 6.92 -15.25 -1.02
CA GLY A 184 5.82 -14.76 -1.85
C GLY A 184 4.65 -14.22 -1.02
N ALA A 185 4.23 -14.98 0.00
CA ALA A 185 3.17 -14.58 0.93
C ALA A 185 3.54 -13.29 1.68
N TYR A 186 4.77 -13.20 2.18
CA TYR A 186 5.29 -12.02 2.86
C TYR A 186 5.21 -10.77 1.97
N LEU A 187 5.75 -10.84 0.75
CA LEU A 187 5.75 -9.73 -0.20
C LEU A 187 4.33 -9.37 -0.64
N ALA A 188 3.47 -10.36 -0.90
CA ALA A 188 2.07 -10.14 -1.28
C ALA A 188 1.26 -9.50 -0.16
N ASN A 189 1.57 -9.80 1.11
CA ASN A 189 0.98 -9.13 2.26
C ASN A 189 1.42 -7.67 2.33
N VAL A 190 2.73 -7.40 2.28
CA VAL A 190 3.26 -6.02 2.33
C VAL A 190 2.73 -5.17 1.17
N ALA A 191 2.60 -5.76 -0.02
CA ALA A 191 2.01 -5.11 -1.21
C ALA A 191 0.47 -5.04 -1.19
N SER A 192 -0.18 -5.59 -0.15
CA SER A 192 -1.65 -5.64 0.00
C SER A 192 -2.38 -6.27 -1.19
N CYS A 193 -1.77 -7.26 -1.83
CA CYS A 193 -2.30 -7.93 -3.01
C CYS A 193 -3.71 -8.50 -2.78
N VAL A 194 -3.95 -9.08 -1.61
CA VAL A 194 -5.24 -9.72 -1.28
C VAL A 194 -6.38 -8.71 -1.28
N TRP A 195 -6.20 -7.53 -0.69
CA TRP A 195 -7.27 -6.54 -0.65
C TRP A 195 -7.61 -6.01 -2.04
N CYS A 196 -6.59 -5.72 -2.87
CA CYS A 196 -6.81 -5.25 -4.24
C CYS A 196 -7.39 -6.34 -5.14
N HIS A 197 -6.91 -7.58 -5.07
CA HIS A 197 -7.28 -8.66 -5.98
C HIS A 197 -8.41 -9.55 -5.47
N SER A 198 -9.23 -9.09 -4.53
CA SER A 198 -10.41 -9.84 -4.06
C SER A 198 -11.64 -8.95 -4.03
N PRO A 199 -12.85 -9.46 -4.27
CA PRO A 199 -14.05 -8.68 -4.08
C PRO A 199 -14.21 -8.35 -2.58
N ILE A 200 -14.68 -7.14 -2.30
CA ILE A 200 -14.92 -6.65 -0.95
C ILE A 200 -16.43 -6.46 -0.71
N ASP A 201 -16.84 -6.57 0.56
CA ASP A 201 -18.20 -6.26 0.98
C ASP A 201 -18.40 -4.76 1.23
N SER A 202 -19.60 -4.37 1.66
CA SER A 202 -19.92 -2.97 1.99
C SER A 202 -19.12 -2.42 3.17
N ASN A 203 -18.45 -3.27 3.94
CA ASN A 203 -17.59 -2.91 5.07
C ASN A 203 -16.12 -2.85 4.65
N GLN A 204 -15.81 -2.82 3.35
CA GLN A 204 -14.45 -2.79 2.81
C GLN A 204 -13.61 -4.02 3.19
N THR A 205 -14.26 -5.13 3.53
CA THR A 205 -13.62 -6.38 3.94
C THR A 205 -13.65 -7.38 2.80
N VAL A 206 -12.54 -8.11 2.61
CA VAL A 206 -12.48 -9.19 1.61
C VAL A 206 -13.56 -10.24 1.90
N ILE A 207 -14.32 -10.61 0.88
CA ILE A 207 -15.35 -11.64 1.00
C ILE A 207 -14.67 -12.99 1.24
N PRO A 208 -14.99 -13.71 2.34
CA PRO A 208 -14.33 -14.98 2.65
C PRO A 208 -14.48 -16.01 1.53
N GLY A 209 -13.37 -16.67 1.18
CA GLY A 209 -13.32 -17.66 0.10
C GLY A 209 -13.25 -17.08 -1.30
N GLN A 210 -13.12 -15.75 -1.43
CA GLN A 210 -12.91 -15.04 -2.69
C GLN A 210 -11.52 -14.39 -2.76
N GLU A 211 -10.60 -14.81 -1.89
CA GLU A 211 -9.24 -14.26 -1.86
C GLU A 211 -8.56 -14.44 -3.22
N MET A 212 -8.02 -13.35 -3.76
CA MET A 212 -7.34 -13.27 -5.06
C MET A 212 -8.22 -13.56 -6.29
N SER A 213 -9.54 -13.69 -6.14
CA SER A 213 -10.46 -14.02 -7.25
C SER A 213 -10.76 -12.84 -8.18
N GLY A 214 -10.29 -11.65 -7.87
CA GLY A 214 -10.48 -10.42 -8.64
C GLY A 214 -11.86 -9.79 -8.48
N GLY A 215 -12.10 -8.70 -9.20
CA GLY A 215 -13.41 -8.04 -9.25
C GLY A 215 -13.62 -6.95 -8.21
N HIS A 216 -12.60 -6.58 -7.44
CA HIS A 216 -12.62 -5.32 -6.68
C HIS A 216 -12.75 -4.17 -7.67
N GLU A 217 -13.72 -3.29 -7.44
CA GLU A 217 -14.09 -2.20 -8.35
C GLU A 217 -13.66 -0.83 -7.82
N TRP A 218 -13.14 0.02 -8.72
CA TRP A 218 -12.87 1.43 -8.44
C TRP A 218 -13.37 2.32 -9.56
N VAL A 219 -14.07 3.39 -9.19
CA VAL A 219 -14.42 4.48 -10.10
C VAL A 219 -13.23 5.42 -10.20
N MET A 220 -12.81 5.69 -11.43
CA MET A 220 -11.64 6.50 -11.73
C MET A 220 -12.04 7.96 -11.93
N PRO A 221 -11.13 8.94 -11.71
CA PRO A 221 -11.44 10.36 -11.89
C PRO A 221 -11.94 10.74 -13.30
N ASN A 222 -11.63 9.91 -14.32
CA ASN A 222 -12.08 10.11 -15.69
C ASN A 222 -13.48 9.54 -15.99
N GLY A 223 -14.17 9.00 -14.98
CA GLY A 223 -15.54 8.47 -15.07
C GLY A 223 -15.64 6.97 -15.34
N GLY A 224 -14.57 6.32 -15.79
CA GLY A 224 -14.61 4.88 -16.04
C GLY A 224 -14.31 4.04 -14.82
N THR A 225 -14.53 2.74 -14.93
CA THR A 225 -14.46 1.77 -13.84
C THR A 225 -13.37 0.73 -14.09
N VAL A 226 -12.41 0.61 -13.16
CA VAL A 226 -11.37 -0.43 -13.17
C VAL A 226 -11.77 -1.56 -12.24
N ARG A 227 -11.49 -2.81 -12.64
CA ARG A 227 -11.63 -3.98 -11.78
C ARG A 227 -10.36 -4.82 -11.72
N SER A 228 -10.02 -5.32 -10.54
CA SER A 228 -8.84 -6.17 -10.34
C SER A 228 -8.98 -7.53 -11.02
N ALA A 229 -7.88 -8.06 -11.55
CA ALA A 229 -7.89 -9.36 -12.22
C ALA A 229 -7.96 -10.53 -11.21
N ASN A 230 -8.56 -11.65 -11.63
CA ASN A 230 -8.45 -12.93 -10.92
C ASN A 230 -7.00 -13.46 -11.03
N LEU A 231 -6.34 -13.63 -9.88
CA LEU A 231 -4.96 -14.11 -9.79
C LEU A 231 -4.86 -15.56 -9.27
N THR A 232 -5.99 -16.22 -9.00
CA THR A 232 -5.98 -17.62 -8.57
C THR A 232 -5.49 -18.55 -9.68
N SER A 233 -5.23 -19.81 -9.33
CA SER A 233 -4.86 -20.87 -10.28
C SER A 233 -6.01 -21.36 -11.18
N HIS A 234 -7.21 -20.75 -11.09
CA HIS A 234 -8.33 -21.09 -11.97
C HIS A 234 -8.10 -20.66 -13.42
N ALA A 235 -8.77 -21.31 -14.38
CA ALA A 235 -8.67 -21.01 -15.81
C ALA A 235 -9.09 -19.57 -16.18
N THR A 236 -9.99 -18.96 -15.41
CA THR A 236 -10.40 -17.55 -15.54
C THR A 236 -9.40 -16.56 -14.96
N GLY A 237 -8.36 -17.06 -14.26
CA GLY A 237 -7.27 -16.28 -13.70
C GLY A 237 -5.92 -16.67 -14.32
N LEU A 238 -4.98 -17.09 -13.48
CA LEU A 238 -3.61 -17.44 -13.87
C LEU A 238 -3.42 -18.95 -14.15
N GLY A 239 -4.50 -19.74 -14.28
CA GLY A 239 -4.39 -21.19 -14.50
C GLY A 239 -3.71 -21.58 -15.81
N GLY A 240 -3.83 -20.76 -16.85
CA GLY A 240 -3.16 -20.97 -18.14
C GLY A 240 -1.77 -20.32 -18.27
N TRP A 241 -1.29 -19.64 -17.22
CA TRP A 241 -0.01 -18.92 -17.26
C TRP A 241 1.15 -19.83 -16.85
N SER A 242 2.33 -19.58 -17.43
CA SER A 242 3.60 -20.10 -16.91
C SER A 242 4.25 -19.09 -15.97
N GLU A 243 5.15 -19.55 -15.10
CA GLU A 243 5.98 -18.67 -14.26
C GLU A 243 6.73 -17.65 -15.11
N GLN A 244 7.32 -18.10 -16.23
CA GLN A 244 8.05 -17.22 -17.15
C GLN A 244 7.14 -16.12 -17.73
N ALA A 245 5.91 -16.46 -18.13
CA ALA A 245 4.95 -15.49 -18.62
C ALA A 245 4.52 -14.50 -17.53
N PHE A 246 4.39 -14.97 -16.28
CA PHE A 246 4.13 -14.12 -15.13
C PHE A 246 5.27 -13.13 -14.89
N VAL A 247 6.52 -13.59 -14.79
CA VAL A 247 7.69 -12.70 -14.61
C VAL A 247 7.82 -11.71 -15.78
N ALA A 248 7.68 -12.20 -17.01
CA ALA A 248 7.77 -11.38 -18.23
C ALA A 248 6.69 -10.29 -18.30
N ARG A 249 5.53 -10.49 -17.66
CA ARG A 249 4.47 -9.47 -17.63
C ARG A 249 4.92 -8.20 -16.91
N PHE A 250 5.78 -8.32 -15.91
CA PHE A 250 6.34 -7.18 -15.19
C PHE A 250 7.63 -6.68 -15.85
N LYS A 251 8.54 -7.61 -16.16
CA LYS A 251 9.88 -7.28 -16.68
C LYS A 251 9.90 -6.83 -18.13
N GLY A 252 8.89 -7.19 -18.92
CA GLY A 252 8.75 -6.74 -20.31
C GLY A 252 8.03 -5.41 -20.46
N LEU A 253 7.63 -4.75 -19.38
CA LEU A 253 6.90 -3.49 -19.44
C LEU A 253 7.85 -2.32 -19.75
N ASP A 254 7.58 -1.58 -20.82
CA ASP A 254 8.17 -0.27 -21.03
C ASP A 254 7.46 0.76 -20.12
N VAL A 255 8.01 0.92 -18.91
CA VAL A 255 7.46 1.82 -17.89
C VAL A 255 7.49 3.27 -18.36
N GLN A 256 8.52 3.67 -19.08
CA GLN A 256 8.63 5.04 -19.59
C GLN A 256 7.54 5.32 -20.62
N ALA A 257 7.40 4.46 -21.63
CA ALA A 257 6.36 4.62 -22.65
C ALA A 257 4.95 4.57 -22.04
N MET A 258 4.73 3.72 -21.04
CA MET A 258 3.47 3.70 -20.27
C MET A 258 3.22 5.06 -19.61
N HIS A 259 4.19 5.59 -18.87
CA HIS A 259 4.07 6.85 -18.15
C HIS A 259 3.98 8.08 -19.08
N GLU A 260 4.43 7.99 -20.33
CA GLU A 260 4.27 9.05 -21.34
C GLU A 260 2.92 8.99 -22.05
N THR A 261 2.16 7.91 -21.90
CA THR A 261 0.87 7.70 -22.58
C THR A 261 -0.24 8.54 -21.92
N PRO A 262 -0.84 9.52 -22.63
CA PRO A 262 -1.95 10.30 -22.08
C PRO A 262 -3.26 9.49 -22.05
N ILE A 263 -4.11 9.77 -21.05
CA ILE A 263 -5.43 9.17 -20.90
C ILE A 263 -6.47 10.13 -21.50
N PRO A 264 -7.13 9.79 -22.62
CA PRO A 264 -8.24 10.59 -23.13
C PRO A 264 -9.46 10.50 -22.18
N PRO A 265 -10.44 11.42 -22.27
CA PRO A 265 -11.71 11.28 -21.55
C PRO A 265 -12.37 9.92 -21.81
N GLY A 266 -12.77 9.20 -20.75
CA GLY A 266 -13.29 7.81 -20.85
C GLY A 266 -12.26 6.77 -21.32
N GLY A 267 -10.98 7.15 -21.43
CA GLY A 267 -9.89 6.28 -21.81
C GLY A 267 -9.51 5.29 -20.72
N PHE A 268 -8.93 4.16 -21.11
CA PHE A 268 -8.46 3.15 -20.18
C PHE A 268 -7.42 3.72 -19.20
N THR A 269 -7.56 3.34 -17.94
CA THR A 269 -6.58 3.61 -16.89
C THR A 269 -6.43 2.39 -15.97
N THR A 270 -5.45 2.42 -15.07
CA THR A 270 -5.18 1.33 -14.13
C THR A 270 -4.66 1.87 -12.79
N LEU A 271 -5.12 1.25 -11.70
CA LEU A 271 -4.63 1.50 -10.33
C LEU A 271 -3.50 0.56 -9.91
N MET A 272 -3.30 -0.52 -10.65
CA MET A 272 -2.24 -1.45 -10.36
C MET A 272 -0.89 -0.73 -10.58
N PRO A 273 0.02 -0.73 -9.59
CA PRO A 273 1.28 0.00 -9.66
C PRO A 273 2.31 -0.75 -10.53
N TRP A 274 2.00 -0.88 -11.83
CA TRP A 274 2.80 -1.64 -12.78
C TRP A 274 4.24 -1.12 -12.88
N GLY A 275 4.42 0.20 -12.85
CA GLY A 275 5.74 0.84 -12.88
C GLY A 275 6.59 0.45 -11.68
N SER A 276 6.00 0.42 -10.49
CA SER A 276 6.66 -0.03 -9.26
C SER A 276 7.01 -1.51 -9.32
N PHE A 277 6.05 -2.36 -9.68
CA PHE A 277 6.27 -3.81 -9.68
C PHE A 277 7.17 -4.30 -10.81
N ALA A 278 7.37 -3.52 -11.88
CA ALA A 278 8.44 -3.79 -12.85
C ALA A 278 9.84 -3.77 -12.21
N GLY A 279 10.01 -3.05 -11.10
CA GLY A 279 11.26 -3.00 -10.33
C GLY A 279 11.48 -4.15 -9.35
N LEU A 280 10.47 -4.99 -9.06
CA LEU A 280 10.62 -6.17 -8.19
C LEU A 280 11.71 -7.10 -8.70
N GLU A 281 12.55 -7.65 -7.83
CA GLU A 281 13.54 -8.66 -8.21
C GLU A 281 12.84 -9.87 -8.85
N GLU A 282 13.49 -10.53 -9.82
CA GLU A 282 12.88 -11.68 -10.49
C GLU A 282 12.61 -12.83 -9.50
N ASP A 283 13.49 -13.03 -8.52
CA ASP A 283 13.30 -14.06 -7.49
C ASP A 283 12.10 -13.73 -6.57
N ASP A 284 11.82 -12.46 -6.33
CA ASP A 284 10.63 -12.01 -5.62
C ASP A 284 9.36 -12.25 -6.44
N LEU A 285 9.40 -11.98 -7.74
CA LEU A 285 8.30 -12.32 -8.65
C LEU A 285 8.06 -13.84 -8.70
N ARG A 286 9.12 -14.66 -8.74
CA ARG A 286 9.02 -16.14 -8.67
C ARG A 286 8.46 -16.60 -7.33
N ALA A 287 8.87 -15.99 -6.22
CA ALA A 287 8.33 -16.29 -4.90
C ALA A 287 6.83 -15.96 -4.82
N ILE A 288 6.41 -14.77 -5.30
CA ILE A 288 5.00 -14.38 -5.40
C ILE A 288 4.23 -15.36 -6.28
N TRP A 289 4.78 -15.77 -7.42
CA TRP A 289 4.19 -16.80 -8.27
C TRP A 289 3.98 -18.12 -7.51
N ALA A 290 5.01 -18.61 -6.81
CA ALA A 290 4.93 -19.84 -6.01
C ALA A 290 3.82 -19.76 -4.96
N TRP A 291 3.68 -18.62 -4.27
CA TRP A 291 2.58 -18.37 -3.35
C TRP A 291 1.20 -18.33 -4.04
N LEU A 292 1.08 -17.66 -5.19
CA LEU A 292 -0.17 -17.65 -5.96
C LEU A 292 -0.61 -19.05 -6.41
N ARG A 293 0.30 -20.04 -6.48
CA ARG A 293 -0.05 -21.45 -6.75
C ARG A 293 -0.62 -22.17 -5.52
N THR A 294 -0.44 -21.64 -4.31
CA THR A 294 -1.04 -22.19 -3.09
C THR A 294 -2.42 -21.62 -2.80
N VAL A 295 -2.81 -20.52 -3.45
CA VAL A 295 -4.15 -19.92 -3.30
C VAL A 295 -5.21 -20.82 -3.96
N PRO A 296 -6.33 -21.14 -3.27
CA PRO A 296 -7.40 -21.93 -3.85
C PRO A 296 -7.92 -21.35 -5.17
N PRO A 297 -8.14 -22.17 -6.20
CA PRO A 297 -8.71 -21.70 -7.47
C PRO A 297 -10.15 -21.25 -7.28
N VAL A 298 -10.49 -20.07 -7.79
CA VAL A 298 -11.85 -19.54 -7.80
C VAL A 298 -12.25 -19.14 -9.21
N GLU A 299 -13.37 -19.66 -9.69
CA GLU A 299 -13.96 -19.25 -10.96
C GLU A 299 -14.55 -17.85 -10.84
N ASN A 300 -13.96 -16.91 -11.58
CA ASN A 300 -14.46 -15.54 -11.69
C ASN A 300 -13.88 -14.88 -12.94
N THR A 301 -14.74 -14.55 -13.90
CA THR A 301 -14.35 -13.82 -15.12
C THR A 301 -14.60 -12.33 -14.91
N VAL A 302 -13.55 -11.52 -14.95
CA VAL A 302 -13.63 -10.08 -14.64
C VAL A 302 -13.47 -9.23 -15.89
N VAL A 303 -14.42 -8.33 -16.12
CA VAL A 303 -14.27 -7.21 -17.06
C VAL A 303 -13.43 -6.13 -16.39
N LYS A 304 -12.14 -6.08 -16.75
CA LYS A 304 -11.11 -5.23 -16.09
C LYS A 304 -11.33 -3.73 -16.26
N TRP A 305 -12.04 -3.31 -17.30
CA TRP A 305 -12.32 -1.90 -17.59
C TRP A 305 -13.71 -1.73 -18.19
N SER A 306 -14.40 -0.68 -17.77
CA SER A 306 -15.61 -0.18 -18.40
C SER A 306 -15.48 1.34 -18.54
N PRO A 307 -15.74 1.93 -19.71
CA PRO A 307 -15.64 3.37 -19.93
C PRO A 307 -16.72 4.16 -19.20
#